data_AF-A0A142YLS4-F1
#
_entry.id   AF-A0A142YLS4-F1
#
_cell.length_a   1.000
_cell.length_b   1.000
_cell.length_c   1.000
_cell.angle_alpha   90.00
_cell.angle_beta   90.00
_cell.angle_gamma   90.00
#
_symmetry.space_group_name_H-M   'P 1'
#
loop_
_entity.id
_entity.type
_entity.pdbx_description
1 polymer ?
#
loop_
_entity_poly.entity_id
_entity_poly.type
_entity_poly.pdbx_seq_one_letter_code
_entity_poly.pdbx_strand_id
1 'polypeptide(L)'
;MAATGTAVELEEVQRWGEELDAVAGRVGRRFARGETRSRVAAYLRGLLGPVQRKNAWQVSERIGDADPYGVQYLMGRAGWDPDAVRDDLRAYVVESLGDPDAVLVLDETGFLKKGTKSAGVARQYTGTAGRIENA
;
A
#
# COMPACT_ATOMS: atom_id res chain seq x y z
N MET A 1 -7.53 31.12 7.58
CA MET A 1 -8.77 30.33 7.73
C MET A 1 -8.38 28.92 8.10
N ALA A 2 -8.58 28.53 9.36
CA ALA A 2 -8.38 27.16 9.78
C ALA A 2 -9.47 26.32 9.12
N ALA A 3 -9.08 25.27 8.39
CA ALA A 3 -10.02 24.27 7.92
C ALA A 3 -10.61 23.58 9.16
N THR A 4 -11.84 23.94 9.50
CA THR A 4 -12.65 23.19 10.45
C THR A 4 -12.80 21.80 9.85
N GLY A 5 -12.07 20.81 10.38
CA GLY A 5 -12.24 19.44 9.95
C GLY A 5 -13.69 19.05 10.16
N THR A 6 -14.38 18.72 9.06
CA THR A 6 -15.73 18.17 9.12
C THR A 6 -15.70 16.94 10.01
N ALA A 7 -16.66 16.80 10.92
CA ALA A 7 -16.78 15.62 11.75
C ALA A 7 -16.92 14.40 10.81
N VAL A 8 -16.07 13.39 11.01
CA VAL A 8 -16.17 12.14 10.25
C VAL A 8 -17.37 11.38 10.79
N GLU A 9 -18.37 11.16 9.95
CA GLU A 9 -19.59 10.46 10.34
C GLU A 9 -19.39 8.94 10.30
N LEU A 10 -20.17 8.20 11.10
CA LEU A 10 -20.07 6.73 11.14
C LEU A 10 -20.29 6.09 9.76
N GLU A 11 -21.19 6.65 8.96
CA GLU A 11 -21.48 6.20 7.59
C GLU A 11 -20.25 6.36 6.68
N GLU A 12 -19.45 7.42 6.86
CA GLU A 12 -18.23 7.62 6.08
C GLU A 12 -17.16 6.59 6.45
N VAL A 13 -17.02 6.28 7.75
CA VAL A 13 -16.08 5.25 8.22
C VAL A 13 -16.47 3.87 7.68
N GLN A 14 -17.77 3.55 7.67
CA GLN A 14 -18.27 2.30 7.10
C GLN A 14 -17.97 2.22 5.61
N ARG A 15 -18.27 3.28 4.85
CA ARG A 15 -17.94 3.38 3.42
C ARG A 15 -16.45 3.17 3.16
N TRP A 16 -15.56 3.76 3.96
CA TRP A 16 -14.12 3.53 3.82
C TRP A 16 -13.72 2.07 4.07
N GLY A 17 -14.38 1.39 5.01
CA GLY A 17 -14.18 -0.04 5.24
C GLY A 17 -14.59 -0.88 4.04
N GLU A 18 -15.77 -0.59 3.46
CA GLU A 18 -16.29 -1.26 2.28
C GLU A 18 -15.38 -1.05 1.05
N GLU A 19 -14.90 0.18 0.85
CA GLU A 19 -13.94 0.51 -0.21
C GLU A 19 -12.61 -0.24 -0.04
N LEU A 20 -12.10 -0.32 1.18
CA LEU A 20 -10.89 -1.10 1.46
C LEU A 20 -11.09 -2.59 1.17
N ASP A 21 -12.27 -3.13 1.49
CA ASP A 21 -12.63 -4.51 1.21
C ASP A 21 -12.79 -4.76 -0.29
N ALA A 22 -13.36 -3.80 -1.04
CA ALA A 22 -13.45 -3.85 -2.49
C ALA A 22 -12.07 -3.88 -3.15
N VAL A 23 -11.16 -2.99 -2.72
CA VAL A 23 -9.76 -2.97 -3.20
C VAL A 23 -9.06 -4.28 -2.87
N ALA A 24 -9.16 -4.75 -1.63
CA ALA A 24 -8.57 -6.02 -1.20
C ALA A 24 -9.12 -7.21 -1.99
N GLY A 25 -10.42 -7.22 -2.28
CA GLY A 25 -11.07 -8.24 -3.11
C GLY A 25 -10.61 -8.20 -4.56
N ARG A 26 -10.37 -7.01 -5.12
CA ARG A 26 -9.87 -6.82 -6.49
C ARG A 26 -8.46 -7.38 -6.63
N VAL A 27 -7.52 -6.87 -5.83
CA VAL A 27 -6.11 -7.32 -5.87
C VAL A 27 -5.95 -8.77 -5.39
N GLY A 28 -6.81 -9.22 -4.48
CA GLY A 28 -6.86 -10.60 -3.99
C GLY A 28 -7.04 -11.64 -5.09
N ARG A 29 -7.61 -11.28 -6.24
CA ARG A 29 -7.73 -12.19 -7.41
C ARG A 29 -6.36 -12.59 -7.97
N ARG A 30 -5.33 -11.76 -7.77
CA ARG A 30 -3.95 -12.00 -8.22
C ARG A 30 -3.17 -13.00 -7.36
N PHE A 31 -3.75 -13.47 -6.26
CA PHE A 31 -3.16 -14.47 -5.39
C PHE A 31 -3.91 -15.79 -5.53
N ALA A 32 -3.21 -16.89 -5.84
CA ALA A 32 -3.87 -18.16 -6.15
C ALA A 32 -4.57 -18.79 -4.92
N ARG A 33 -3.96 -18.73 -3.74
CA ARG A 33 -4.44 -19.42 -2.52
C ARG A 33 -5.35 -18.53 -1.69
N GLY A 34 -6.50 -19.06 -1.25
CA GLY A 34 -7.48 -18.33 -0.44
C GLY A 34 -6.90 -17.73 0.83
N GLU A 35 -6.04 -18.48 1.53
CA GLU A 35 -5.34 -18.05 2.73
C GLU A 35 -4.43 -16.84 2.45
N THR A 36 -3.80 -16.80 1.27
CA THR A 36 -2.96 -15.67 0.85
C THR A 36 -3.82 -14.44 0.54
N ARG A 37 -5.00 -14.61 -0.06
CA ARG A 37 -5.96 -13.51 -0.31
C ARG A 37 -6.43 -12.88 1.01
N SER A 38 -6.84 -13.70 1.97
CA SER A 38 -7.25 -13.22 3.30
C SER A 38 -6.11 -12.49 4.00
N ARG A 39 -4.88 -12.99 3.85
CA ARG A 39 -3.69 -12.35 4.42
C ARG A 39 -3.36 -11.01 3.76
N VAL A 40 -3.55 -10.85 2.46
CA VAL A 40 -3.40 -9.56 1.77
C VAL A 40 -4.38 -8.54 2.34
N ALA A 41 -5.65 -8.92 2.51
CA ALA A 41 -6.66 -8.04 3.10
C ALA A 41 -6.29 -7.64 4.54
N ALA A 42 -5.86 -8.59 5.37
CA ALA A 42 -5.38 -8.31 6.72
C ALA A 42 -4.15 -7.39 6.71
N TYR A 43 -3.18 -7.65 5.83
CA TYR A 43 -1.97 -6.87 5.69
C TYR A 43 -2.24 -5.41 5.31
N LEU A 44 -3.16 -5.15 4.37
CA LEU A 44 -3.58 -3.78 3.99
C LEU A 44 -4.20 -3.04 5.19
N ARG A 45 -5.08 -3.69 5.95
CA ARG A 45 -5.63 -3.13 7.21
C ARG A 45 -4.54 -2.85 8.24
N GLY A 46 -3.55 -3.74 8.36
CA GLY A 46 -2.38 -3.55 9.22
C GLY A 46 -1.52 -2.34 8.83
N LEU A 47 -1.34 -2.12 7.52
CA LEU A 47 -0.62 -0.95 6.99
C LEU A 47 -1.34 0.36 7.28
N LEU A 48 -2.66 0.41 7.16
CA LEU A 48 -3.46 1.60 7.46
C LEU A 48 -3.68 1.82 8.96
N GLY A 49 -3.47 0.79 9.78
CA GLY A 49 -3.56 0.90 11.23
C GLY A 49 -2.41 1.69 11.87
N PRO A 50 -2.50 1.98 13.19
CA PRO A 50 -1.53 2.78 13.95
C PRO A 50 -0.22 2.02 14.28
N VAL A 51 0.34 1.29 13.31
CA VAL A 51 1.64 0.61 13.45
C VAL A 51 2.76 1.61 13.15
N GLN A 52 3.54 1.96 14.18
CA GLN A 52 4.62 2.96 14.08
C GLN A 52 5.69 2.59 13.05
N ARG A 53 6.10 1.33 13.00
CA ARG A 53 7.09 0.84 12.02
C ARG A 53 6.52 -0.35 11.26
N LYS A 54 6.34 -0.18 9.95
CA LYS A 54 5.70 -1.14 9.04
C LYS A 54 6.65 -2.28 8.65
N ASN A 55 7.15 -3.04 9.62
CA ASN A 55 7.90 -4.28 9.36
C ASN A 55 7.00 -5.51 9.56
N ALA A 56 7.48 -6.68 9.13
CA ALA A 56 6.70 -7.92 9.19
C ALA A 56 6.28 -8.28 10.62
N TRP A 57 7.11 -8.02 11.62
CA TRP A 57 6.79 -8.33 13.02
C TRP A 57 5.63 -7.50 13.53
N GLN A 58 5.77 -6.17 13.50
CA GLN A 58 4.79 -5.25 14.09
C GLN A 58 3.47 -5.24 13.31
N VAL A 59 3.51 -5.48 12.00
CA VAL A 59 2.28 -5.67 11.22
C VAL A 59 1.61 -6.99 11.58
N SER A 60 2.36 -8.08 11.78
CA SER A 60 1.80 -9.38 12.19
C SER A 60 1.10 -9.28 13.55
N GLU A 61 1.74 -8.64 14.53
CA GLU A 61 1.11 -8.36 15.83
C GLU A 61 -0.18 -7.54 15.68
N ARG A 62 -0.18 -6.52 14.80
CA ARG A 62 -1.37 -5.69 14.56
C ARG A 62 -2.53 -6.47 13.96
N ILE A 63 -2.26 -7.43 13.09
CA ILE A 63 -3.29 -8.23 12.41
C ILE A 63 -3.66 -9.50 13.19
N GLY A 64 -3.08 -9.71 14.37
CA GLY A 64 -3.41 -10.81 15.28
C GLY A 64 -2.66 -12.11 15.01
N ASP A 65 -1.61 -12.09 14.21
CA ASP A 65 -0.75 -13.26 13.98
C ASP A 65 0.17 -13.49 15.19
N ALA A 66 0.48 -14.76 15.48
CA ALA A 66 1.38 -15.15 16.56
C ALA A 66 2.86 -14.91 16.24
N ASP A 67 3.21 -14.83 14.96
CA ASP A 67 4.59 -14.76 14.47
C ASP A 67 4.67 -13.99 13.14
N PRO A 68 5.87 -13.55 12.69
CA PRO A 68 6.01 -12.77 11.46
C PRO A 68 5.98 -13.62 10.18
N TYR A 69 5.96 -14.95 10.26
CA TYR A 69 6.26 -15.81 9.11
C TYR A 69 5.21 -15.70 8.02
N GLY A 70 3.95 -15.49 8.39
CA GLY A 70 2.89 -15.28 7.43
C GLY A 70 3.09 -14.02 6.58
N VAL A 71 3.41 -12.88 7.20
CA VAL A 71 3.71 -11.63 6.47
C VAL A 71 5.02 -11.75 5.68
N GLN A 72 6.04 -12.41 6.24
CA GLN A 72 7.29 -12.69 5.51
C GLN A 72 7.06 -13.57 4.28
N TYR A 73 6.20 -14.59 4.41
CA TYR A 73 5.82 -15.43 3.28
C TYR A 73 5.12 -14.61 2.20
N LEU A 74 4.15 -13.78 2.58
CA LEU A 74 3.44 -12.90 1.64
C LEU A 74 4.41 -12.03 0.83
N MET A 75 5.41 -11.46 1.49
CA MET A 75 6.37 -10.54 0.87
C MET A 75 7.46 -11.23 0.04
N GLY A 76 7.93 -12.39 0.49
CA GLY A 76 9.13 -13.00 -0.07
C GLY A 76 8.90 -14.23 -0.93
N ARG A 77 7.77 -14.93 -0.77
CA ARG A 77 7.55 -16.27 -1.34
C ARG A 77 6.20 -16.48 -1.99
N ALA A 78 5.18 -15.69 -1.64
CA ALA A 78 3.89 -15.79 -2.30
C ALA A 78 4.04 -15.46 -3.79
N GLY A 79 3.45 -16.30 -4.65
CA GLY A 79 3.37 -16.03 -6.08
C GLY A 79 2.23 -15.07 -6.38
N TRP A 80 2.56 -13.89 -6.90
CA TRP A 80 1.64 -12.89 -7.42
C TRP A 80 2.36 -12.07 -8.50
N ASP A 81 1.58 -11.53 -9.43
CA ASP A 81 2.07 -10.66 -10.48
C ASP A 81 1.96 -9.19 -10.02
N PRO A 82 3.10 -8.50 -9.81
CA PRO A 82 3.09 -7.12 -9.34
C PRO A 82 2.56 -6.12 -10.36
N ASP A 83 2.78 -6.35 -11.66
CA ASP A 83 2.24 -5.50 -12.71
C ASP A 83 0.73 -5.63 -12.78
N ALA A 84 0.21 -6.86 -12.66
CA ALA A 84 -1.23 -7.10 -12.63
C ALA A 84 -1.91 -6.48 -11.41
N VAL A 85 -1.28 -6.52 -10.22
CA VAL A 85 -1.80 -5.83 -9.03
C VAL A 85 -1.77 -4.31 -9.20
N ARG A 86 -0.71 -3.76 -9.78
CA ARG A 86 -0.62 -2.33 -10.11
C ARG A 86 -1.76 -1.93 -11.05
N ASP A 87 -2.00 -2.72 -12.09
CA ASP A 87 -3.00 -2.40 -13.10
C ASP A 87 -4.43 -2.45 -12.53
N ASP A 88 -4.72 -3.41 -11.64
CA ASP A 88 -5.98 -3.45 -10.88
C ASP A 88 -6.17 -2.22 -9.98
N LEU A 89 -5.12 -1.81 -9.27
CA LEU A 89 -5.16 -0.62 -8.42
C LEU A 89 -5.33 0.65 -9.27
N ARG A 90 -4.64 0.75 -10.40
CA ARG A 90 -4.78 1.88 -11.33
C ARG A 90 -6.20 1.96 -11.87
N ALA A 91 -6.80 0.84 -12.26
CA ALA A 91 -8.19 0.79 -12.72
C ALA A 91 -9.14 1.29 -11.62
N TYR A 92 -8.98 0.82 -10.38
CA TYR A 92 -9.75 1.32 -9.23
C TYR A 92 -9.62 2.84 -9.05
N VAL A 93 -8.39 3.37 -9.04
CA VAL A 93 -8.15 4.82 -8.88
C VAL A 93 -8.82 5.63 -9.99
N VAL A 94 -8.71 5.18 -11.25
CA VAL A 94 -9.34 5.88 -12.38
C VAL A 94 -10.86 5.79 -12.33
N GLU A 95 -11.42 4.66 -11.94
CA GLU A 95 -12.87 4.50 -11.76
C GLU A 95 -13.41 5.37 -10.62
N SER A 96 -12.66 5.52 -9.53
CA SER A 96 -13.10 6.27 -8.35
C SER A 96 -12.83 7.77 -8.43
N LEU A 97 -11.74 8.19 -9.07
CA LEU A 97 -11.25 9.57 -9.06
C LEU A 97 -11.08 10.19 -10.46
N GLY A 98 -11.29 9.44 -11.53
CA GLY A 98 -11.15 9.92 -12.89
C GLY A 98 -12.27 10.89 -13.26
N ASP A 99 -11.88 12.07 -13.76
CA ASP A 99 -12.80 13.10 -14.24
C ASP A 99 -12.18 13.78 -15.48
N PRO A 100 -12.93 14.07 -16.56
CA PRO A 100 -12.42 14.79 -17.73
C PRO A 100 -11.77 16.14 -17.40
N ASP A 101 -12.21 16.79 -16.33
CA ASP A 101 -11.71 18.09 -15.86
C ASP A 101 -10.64 17.96 -14.77
N ALA A 102 -10.24 16.74 -14.40
CA ALA A 102 -9.20 16.51 -13.40
C ALA A 102 -7.80 16.96 -13.88
N VAL A 103 -6.99 17.44 -12.94
CA VAL A 103 -5.57 17.76 -13.18
C VAL A 103 -4.70 16.64 -12.62
N LEU A 104 -3.87 16.04 -13.48
CA LEU A 104 -2.86 15.08 -13.05
C LEU A 104 -1.60 15.82 -12.57
N VAL A 105 -1.33 15.73 -11.27
CA VAL A 105 -0.09 16.22 -10.67
C VAL A 105 0.90 15.06 -10.55
N LEU A 106 2.07 15.22 -11.16
CA LEU A 106 3.18 14.28 -11.09
C LEU A 106 4.28 14.93 -10.26
N ASP A 107 4.63 14.29 -9.14
CA ASP A 107 5.71 14.72 -8.27
C ASP A 107 6.64 13.54 -7.95
N GLU A 108 7.94 13.80 -7.91
CA GLU A 108 8.92 12.80 -7.55
C GLU A 108 9.05 12.72 -6.02
N THR A 109 8.83 11.53 -5.46
CA THR A 109 9.16 11.26 -4.05
C THR A 109 10.38 10.35 -3.96
N GLY A 110 11.53 10.92 -3.63
CA GLY A 110 12.77 10.17 -3.39
C GLY A 110 12.90 9.73 -1.94
N PHE A 111 13.08 8.43 -1.69
CA PHE A 111 13.41 7.90 -0.36
C PHE A 111 14.84 7.38 -0.36
N LEU A 112 15.73 7.96 0.45
CA LEU A 112 17.11 7.51 0.52
C LEU A 112 17.20 6.04 0.95
N LYS A 113 17.87 5.25 0.12
CA LYS A 113 18.07 3.81 0.34
C LYS A 113 19.56 3.49 0.32
N LYS A 114 19.93 2.35 0.89
CA LYS A 114 21.28 1.79 0.76
C LYS A 114 21.21 0.31 0.42
N GLY A 115 22.14 -0.14 -0.41
CA GLY A 115 22.27 -1.54 -0.84
C GLY A 115 21.67 -1.80 -2.22
N THR A 116 21.69 -3.06 -2.63
CA THR A 116 21.33 -3.53 -3.98
C THR A 116 20.03 -4.32 -4.03
N LYS A 117 19.31 -4.39 -2.89
CA LYS A 117 18.14 -5.27 -2.71
C LYS A 117 16.82 -4.53 -2.55
N SER A 118 16.83 -3.22 -2.36
CA SER A 118 15.59 -2.44 -2.28
C SER A 118 15.13 -2.03 -3.69
N ALA A 119 13.83 -1.83 -3.87
CA ALA A 119 13.28 -1.35 -5.14
C ALA A 119 13.74 0.10 -5.42
N GLY A 120 14.05 0.39 -6.68
CA GLY A 120 14.42 1.73 -7.15
C GLY A 120 15.83 2.19 -6.77
N VAL A 121 16.69 1.36 -6.17
CA VAL A 121 18.03 1.76 -5.66
C VAL A 121 19.09 2.08 -6.71
N ALA A 122 18.69 2.40 -7.94
CA ALA A 122 19.64 2.89 -8.92
C ALA A 122 20.25 4.20 -8.42
N ARG A 123 21.52 4.44 -8.77
CA ARG A 123 22.15 5.73 -8.48
C ARG A 123 21.51 6.80 -9.35
N GLN A 124 20.82 7.72 -8.71
CA GLN A 124 20.14 8.84 -9.36
C GLN A 124 20.29 10.11 -8.53
N TYR A 125 20.13 11.26 -9.18
CA TYR A 125 20.07 12.51 -8.45
C TYR A 125 18.79 12.52 -7.61
N THR A 126 18.91 12.71 -6.31
CA THR A 126 17.75 12.81 -5.41
C THR A 126 17.66 14.23 -4.86
N GLY A 127 16.52 14.89 -5.10
CA GLY A 127 16.24 16.21 -4.56
C GLY A 127 16.37 16.25 -3.03
N THR A 128 15.97 15.17 -2.35
CA THR A 128 16.04 15.04 -0.89
C THR A 128 17.46 15.09 -0.34
N ALA A 129 18.47 14.59 -1.08
CA ALA A 129 19.87 14.60 -0.63
C ALA A 129 20.74 15.64 -1.33
N GLY A 130 20.23 16.30 -2.38
CA GLY A 130 20.97 17.26 -3.19
C GLY A 130 22.17 16.65 -3.94
N ARG A 131 22.19 15.34 -4.13
CA ARG A 131 23.32 14.63 -4.75
C ARG A 131 22.88 13.30 -5.39
N ILE A 132 23.79 12.70 -6.16
CA ILE A 132 23.59 11.35 -6.70
C ILE A 132 23.78 10.32 -5.59
N GLU A 133 22.69 9.66 -5.22
CA GLU A 133 22.64 8.59 -4.22
C GLU A 133 21.75 7.46 -4.72
N ASN A 134 21.71 6.36 -3.96
CA ASN A 134 20.68 5.36 -4.16
C ASN A 134 19.39 5.90 -3.49
N ALA A 135 18.34 6.11 -4.27
CA ALA A 135 17.05 6.61 -3.79
C ALA A 135 15.93 5.84 -4.51
#